data_AF-A0A8T0MM69-F1
#
_entry.id   AF-A0A8T0MM69-F1
#
_cell.length_a   1.000
_cell.length_b   1.000
_cell.length_c   1.000
_cell.angle_alpha   90.00
_cell.angle_beta   90.00
_cell.angle_gamma   90.00
#
_symmetry.space_group_name_H-M   'P 1'
#
loop_
_entity.id
_entity.type
_entity.pdbx_description
1 polymer ?
#
loop_
_entity_poly.entity_id
_entity_poly.type
_entity_poly.pdbx_seq_one_letter_code
_entity_poly.pdbx_strand_id
1 'polypeptide(L)'
;MPIGKPRSYVIRGLAKVQAHRYVLFNCSDVNPYLRAHAEEITAKHTGHQVSHREVEKIQNEKFHLWFRGHIMRIEGADGIHSLKDGIRWLARGPVEAAKRTVRLWS
;
A
#
# COMPACT_ATOMS: atom_id res chain seq x y z
N MET A 1 -38.69 7.22 -19.89
CA MET A 1 -37.27 7.58 -19.66
C MET A 1 -36.48 6.31 -19.38
N PRO A 2 -35.52 5.88 -20.21
CA PRO A 2 -34.69 4.72 -19.88
C PRO A 2 -33.60 5.14 -18.88
N ILE A 3 -33.49 4.38 -17.79
CA ILE A 3 -32.45 4.52 -16.77
C ILE A 3 -31.11 4.18 -17.44
N GLY A 4 -30.17 5.14 -17.43
CA GLY A 4 -28.87 5.03 -18.10
C GLY A 4 -28.08 3.81 -17.63
N LYS A 5 -27.45 3.11 -18.58
CA LYS A 5 -26.58 1.95 -18.33
C LYS A 5 -25.52 2.31 -17.27
N PRO A 6 -25.26 1.46 -16.25
CA PRO A 6 -24.20 1.72 -15.29
C PRO A 6 -22.88 1.79 -16.04
N ARG A 7 -22.22 2.95 -16.03
CA ARG A 7 -20.85 3.08 -16.51
C ARG A 7 -19.98 2.33 -15.52
N SER A 8 -19.48 1.16 -15.90
CA SER A 8 -18.40 0.53 -15.17
C SER A 8 -17.17 1.44 -15.29
N TYR A 9 -16.94 2.27 -14.27
CA TYR A 9 -15.70 3.04 -14.19
C TYR A 9 -14.59 2.04 -13.91
N VAL A 10 -13.96 1.54 -14.98
CA VAL A 10 -12.70 0.81 -14.87
C VAL A 10 -11.71 1.75 -14.23
N ILE A 11 -11.53 1.64 -12.91
CA ILE A 11 -10.52 2.40 -12.17
C ILE A 11 -9.17 1.99 -12.77
N ARG A 12 -8.59 2.87 -13.59
CA ARG A 12 -7.30 2.65 -14.26
C ARG A 12 -6.25 2.30 -13.20
N GLY A 13 -5.27 1.46 -13.53
CA GLY A 13 -4.26 0.98 -12.59
C GLY A 13 -3.58 2.10 -11.79
N LEU A 14 -3.31 3.25 -12.41
CA LEU A 14 -2.75 4.43 -11.74
C LEU A 14 -3.66 4.99 -10.64
N ALA A 15 -4.98 5.05 -10.87
CA ALA A 15 -5.93 5.53 -9.87
C ALA A 15 -6.03 4.57 -8.67
N LYS A 16 -5.90 3.25 -8.90
CA LYS A 16 -5.81 2.26 -7.82
C LYS A 16 -4.55 2.47 -6.96
N VAL A 17 -3.41 2.71 -7.59
CA VAL A 17 -2.15 2.98 -6.86
C VAL A 17 -2.25 4.25 -6.04
N GLN A 18 -2.82 5.33 -6.61
CA GLN A 18 -2.99 6.58 -5.87
C GLN A 18 -3.97 6.44 -4.69
N ALA A 19 -5.10 5.77 -4.89
CA ALA A 19 -6.04 5.47 -3.80
C ALA A 19 -5.38 4.64 -2.69
N HIS A 20 -4.58 3.63 -3.07
CA HIS A 20 -3.86 2.81 -2.11
C HIS A 20 -2.84 3.62 -1.30
N ARG A 21 -2.04 4.48 -1.96
CA ARG A 21 -1.11 5.40 -1.28
C ARG A 21 -1.86 6.30 -0.31
N TYR A 22 -2.97 6.90 -0.74
CA TYR A 22 -3.76 7.77 0.12
C TYR A 22 -4.20 7.06 1.41
N VAL A 23 -4.72 5.84 1.30
CA VAL A 23 -5.11 5.04 2.47
C VAL A 23 -3.91 4.78 3.40
N LEU A 24 -2.76 4.42 2.84
CA LEU A 24 -1.56 4.16 3.64
C LEU A 24 -1.08 5.40 4.40
N PHE A 25 -1.12 6.59 3.78
CA PHE A 25 -0.68 7.83 4.42
C PHE A 25 -1.68 8.40 5.43
N ASN A 26 -2.96 8.00 5.36
CA ASN A 26 -4.02 8.50 6.25
C ASN A 26 -4.45 7.47 7.32
N CYS A 27 -3.81 6.30 7.39
CA CYS A 27 -4.12 5.28 8.38
C CYS A 27 -3.14 5.37 9.56
N SER A 28 -3.65 5.67 10.76
CA SER A 28 -2.82 5.82 11.96
C SER A 28 -2.03 4.57 12.34
N ASP A 29 -2.59 3.38 12.06
CA ASP A 29 -1.93 2.09 12.30
C ASP A 29 -0.67 1.92 11.42
N VAL A 30 -0.54 2.69 10.33
CA VAL A 30 0.59 2.66 9.40
C VAL A 30 1.72 3.61 9.85
N ASN A 31 1.46 4.57 10.74
CA ASN A 31 2.44 5.55 11.21
C ASN A 31 3.76 4.95 11.74
N PRO A 32 3.77 3.84 12.50
CA PRO A 32 5.02 3.21 12.92
C PRO A 32 5.90 2.81 11.73
N TYR A 33 5.30 2.34 10.64
CA TYR A 33 5.99 1.91 9.44
C TYR A 33 6.47 3.08 8.59
N LEU A 34 5.70 4.18 8.55
CA LEU A 34 6.14 5.43 7.91
C LEU A 34 7.42 5.95 8.57
N ARG A 35 7.48 5.96 9.90
CA ARG A 35 8.68 6.35 10.67
C ARG A 35 9.86 5.43 10.39
N ALA A 36 9.64 4.11 10.48
CA ALA A 36 10.70 3.12 10.22
C ALA A 36 11.30 3.26 8.80
N HIS A 37 10.47 3.51 7.79
CA HIS A 37 10.96 3.77 6.44
C HIS A 37 11.73 5.09 6.34
N ALA A 38 11.29 6.15 7.02
CA ALA A 38 11.99 7.43 7.05
C ALA A 38 13.38 7.29 7.69
N GLU A 39 13.46 6.56 8.80
CA GLU A 39 14.71 6.21 9.47
C GLU A 39 15.63 5.43 8.53
N GLU A 40 15.11 4.43 7.81
CA GLU A 40 15.89 3.65 6.83
C GLU A 40 16.41 4.53 5.68
N ILE A 41 15.60 5.48 5.19
CA ILE A 41 16.04 6.45 4.18
C ILE A 41 17.18 7.29 4.72
N THR A 42 17.03 7.87 5.91
CA THR A 42 18.06 8.73 6.51
C THR A 42 19.35 7.98 6.82
N ALA A 43 19.27 6.74 7.32
CA ALA A 43 20.41 5.91 7.63
C ALA A 43 21.22 5.51 6.38
N LYS A 44 20.56 5.29 5.24
CA LYS A 44 21.23 4.93 3.97
C LYS A 44 22.03 6.07 3.35
N HIS A 45 21.78 7.32 3.73
CA HIS A 45 22.45 8.49 3.18
C HIS A 45 23.56 9.00 4.12
N THR A 46 24.24 8.09 4.82
CA THR A 46 25.43 8.37 5.65
C THR A 46 26.41 9.29 4.93
N GLY A 47 26.56 10.53 5.42
CA GLY A 47 27.49 11.53 4.89
C GLY A 47 26.84 12.84 4.41
N HIS A 48 25.54 12.86 4.14
CA HIS A 48 24.80 14.09 3.84
C HIS A 48 23.44 14.07 4.55
N GLN A 49 23.06 15.18 5.20
CA GLN A 49 21.71 15.28 5.77
C GLN A 49 20.70 15.24 4.63
N VAL A 50 19.87 14.21 4.58
CA VAL A 50 18.75 14.15 3.63
C VAL A 50 17.77 15.25 4.00
N SER A 51 17.44 16.10 3.04
CA SER A 51 16.45 17.16 3.29
C SER A 51 15.08 16.54 3.58
N HIS A 52 14.27 17.24 4.38
CA HIS A 52 12.89 16.82 4.64
C HIS A 52 12.10 16.55 3.33
N ARG A 53 12.33 17.41 2.33
CA ARG A 53 11.72 17.31 1.00
C ARG A 53 12.11 16.03 0.25
N GLU A 54 13.36 15.59 0.37
CA GLU A 54 13.81 14.33 -0.23
C GLU A 54 13.22 13.11 0.47
N VAL A 55 13.14 13.13 1.81
CA VAL A 55 12.48 12.07 2.57
C VAL A 55 11.02 11.95 2.15
N GLU A 56 10.28 13.07 2.10
CA GLU A 56 8.89 13.09 1.62
C GLU A 56 8.75 12.56 0.19
N LYS A 57 9.65 12.96 -0.72
CA LYS A 57 9.63 12.47 -2.10
C LYS A 57 9.81 10.95 -2.15
N ILE A 58 10.83 10.43 -1.45
CA ILE A 58 11.12 8.98 -1.43
C ILE A 58 9.97 8.21 -0.76
N GLN A 59 9.41 8.73 0.33
CA GLN A 59 8.22 8.16 0.98
C GLN A 59 7.06 8.04 -0.01
N ASN A 60 6.67 9.14 -0.65
CA ASN A 60 5.56 9.17 -1.60
C ASN A 60 5.76 8.20 -2.78
N GLU A 61 6.99 8.07 -3.26
CA GLU A 61 7.34 7.20 -4.38
C GLU A 61 7.43 5.73 -3.99
N LYS A 62 8.05 5.40 -2.84
CA LYS A 62 8.51 4.03 -2.55
C LYS A 62 7.83 3.37 -1.36
N PHE A 63 7.15 4.11 -0.49
CA PHE A 63 6.61 3.57 0.76
C PHE A 63 5.73 2.34 0.54
N HIS A 64 4.78 2.38 -0.40
CA HIS A 64 3.88 1.25 -0.68
C HIS A 64 4.60 -0.06 -1.04
N LEU A 65 5.71 0.01 -1.79
CA LEU A 65 6.51 -1.16 -2.15
C LEU A 65 7.35 -1.64 -0.96
N TRP A 66 7.97 -0.69 -0.26
CA TRP A 66 8.76 -0.98 0.94
C TRP A 66 7.89 -1.65 2.02
N PHE A 67 6.72 -1.09 2.28
CA PHE A 67 5.77 -1.58 3.28
C PHE A 67 5.34 -3.01 2.98
N ARG A 68 4.98 -3.31 1.71
CA ARG A 68 4.67 -4.66 1.27
C ARG A 68 5.82 -5.65 1.53
N GLY A 69 7.04 -5.28 1.13
CA GLY A 69 8.22 -6.13 1.35
C GLY A 69 8.54 -6.33 2.83
N HIS A 70 8.42 -5.27 3.63
CA HIS A 70 8.67 -5.30 5.07
C HIS A 70 7.70 -6.24 5.80
N ILE A 71 6.41 -6.17 5.48
CA ILE A 71 5.39 -7.07 6.05
C ILE A 71 5.63 -8.52 5.61
N MET A 72 5.96 -8.78 4.34
CA MET A 72 6.27 -10.13 3.86
C MET A 72 7.49 -10.74 4.57
N ARG A 73 8.50 -9.93 4.87
CA ARG A 73 9.69 -10.37 5.63
C ARG A 73 9.33 -10.76 7.07
N ILE A 74 8.49 -9.97 7.75
CA ILE A 74 8.02 -10.28 9.11
C ILE A 74 7.18 -11.57 9.08
N GLU A 75 6.24 -11.70 8.15
CA GLU A 75 5.42 -12.91 8.02
C GLU A 75 6.28 -14.16 7.75
N GLY A 76 7.36 -14.02 6.98
CA GLY A 76 8.29 -15.13 6.71
C GLY A 76 9.16 -15.53 7.90
N ALA A 77 9.49 -14.59 8.79
CA ALA A 77 10.32 -14.85 9.97
C ALA A 77 9.49 -15.34 11.17
N ASP A 78 8.39 -14.64 11.46
CA ASP A 78 7.63 -14.79 12.71
C ASP A 78 6.28 -15.50 12.49
N GLY A 79 6.01 -15.91 11.24
CA GLY A 79 4.76 -16.53 10.83
C GLY A 79 3.67 -15.52 10.48
N ILE A 80 2.64 -16.02 9.80
CA ILE A 80 1.61 -15.19 9.17
C ILE A 80 0.72 -14.44 10.18
N HIS A 81 0.64 -14.92 11.42
CA HIS A 81 -0.18 -14.35 12.49
C HIS A 81 0.60 -13.38 13.41
N SER A 82 1.86 -13.09 13.11
CA SER A 82 2.70 -12.15 13.85
C SER A 82 2.21 -10.69 13.77
N LEU A 83 1.35 -10.38 12.81
CA LEU A 83 0.84 -9.05 12.54
C LEU A 83 -0.68 -9.02 12.52
N LYS A 84 -1.26 -7.87 12.90
CA LYS A 84 -2.70 -7.62 12.78
C LYS A 84 -3.15 -7.81 11.32
N ASP A 85 -4.29 -8.45 11.12
CA ASP A 85 -4.84 -8.70 9.78
C ASP A 85 -5.05 -7.41 8.97
N GLY A 86 -5.43 -6.31 9.62
CA GLY A 86 -5.53 -5.00 8.97
C GLY A 86 -4.22 -4.55 8.30
N ILE A 87 -3.09 -4.65 9.01
CA ILE A 87 -1.76 -4.32 8.46
C ILE A 87 -1.41 -5.22 7.29
N ARG A 88 -1.71 -6.51 7.43
CA ARG A 88 -1.48 -7.53 6.41
C ARG A 88 -2.28 -7.28 5.14
N TRP A 89 -3.53 -6.82 5.26
CA TRP A 89 -4.37 -6.46 4.14
C TRP A 89 -3.94 -5.15 3.50
N LEU A 90 -3.59 -4.14 4.30
CA LEU A 90 -3.04 -2.88 3.82
C LEU A 90 -1.77 -3.12 3.00
N ALA A 91 -0.85 -3.95 3.46
CA ALA A 91 0.39 -4.25 2.73
C ALA A 91 0.18 -4.99 1.40
N ARG A 92 -0.88 -5.79 1.29
CA ARG A 92 -1.24 -6.51 0.06
C ARG A 92 -1.94 -5.62 -0.96
N GLY A 93 -2.49 -4.49 -0.51
CA GLY A 93 -3.25 -3.56 -1.34
C GLY A 93 -4.64 -4.09 -1.72
N PRO A 94 -5.39 -3.34 -2.55
CA PRO A 94 -6.72 -3.77 -2.98
C PRO A 94 -6.64 -5.12 -3.70
N VAL A 95 -7.40 -6.10 -3.21
CA VAL A 95 -7.45 -7.44 -3.79
C VAL A 95 -8.07 -7.34 -5.19
N GLU A 96 -7.38 -7.84 -6.22
CA GLU A 96 -7.92 -7.92 -7.59
C GLU A 96 -9.10 -8.90 -7.76
N ALA A 97 -9.60 -9.49 -6.65
CA ALA A 97 -10.67 -10.47 -6.61
C ALA A 97 -12.04 -9.95 -7.09
N ALA A 98 -12.15 -8.69 -7.51
CA ALA A 98 -13.32 -8.20 -8.24
C ALA A 98 -13.46 -8.75 -9.68
N LYS A 99 -12.55 -9.61 -10.17
CA LYS A 99 -12.53 -10.08 -11.57
C LYS A 99 -13.09 -11.48 -11.87
N ARG A 100 -13.67 -12.25 -10.95
CA ARG A 100 -14.39 -13.47 -11.34
C ARG A 100 -15.53 -13.86 -10.40
N THR A 101 -16.68 -13.22 -10.61
CA THR A 101 -17.97 -13.89 -10.42
C THR A 101 -18.76 -13.76 -11.71
N VAL A 102 -18.21 -14.32 -12.80
CA VAL A 102 -19.00 -14.61 -14.00
C VAL A 102 -19.35 -16.08 -13.94
N ARG A 103 -20.59 -16.34 -13.50
CA ARG A 103 -21.46 -17.48 -13.82
C ARG A 103 -20.84 -18.88 -13.79
N LEU A 104 -21.19 -19.65 -12.76
CA LEU A 104 -21.44 -21.09 -12.90
C LEU A 104 -22.72 -21.44 -12.11
N TRP A 105 -23.86 -21.14 -12.71
CA TRP A 105 -25.07 -21.94 -12.60
C TRP A 105 -25.51 -22.18 -14.05
N SER A 106 -25.19 -23.37 -14.56
CA SER A 106 -25.75 -24.01 -15.75
C SER A 106 -25.97 -25.46 -15.40
#